data_AF-A0A0W7TJ45-F1
#
_entry.id   AF-A0A0W7TJ45-F1
#
_cell.length_a   1.000
_cell.length_b   1.000
_cell.length_c   1.000
_cell.angle_alpha   90.00
_cell.angle_beta   90.00
_cell.angle_gamma   90.00
#
_symmetry.space_group_name_H-M   'P 1'
#
loop_
_entity.id
_entity.type
_entity.pdbx_description
1 polymer ?
#
loop_
_entity_poly.entity_id
_entity_poly.type
_entity_poly.pdbx_seq_one_letter_code
_entity_poly.pdbx_strand_id
1 'polypeptide(L)' 'MLDFSQYKCEFCGKTCTQVVFAAFVCDDPACVEKAYNARGGPGGHMKRRAPITPVVVEAAEKAEKKE' A
#
# COMPACT_ATOMS: atom_id res chain seq x y z
N MET A 1 20.70 -1.66 -13.36
CA MET A 1 20.52 -2.02 -11.94
C MET A 1 20.25 -0.73 -11.18
N LEU A 2 19.20 -0.68 -10.35
CA LEU A 2 18.89 0.53 -9.59
C LEU A 2 19.91 0.66 -8.46
N ASP A 3 20.61 1.79 -8.38
CA ASP A 3 21.59 2.06 -7.34
C ASP A 3 20.89 2.70 -6.13
N PHE A 4 20.72 1.92 -5.04
CA PHE A 4 19.97 2.37 -3.87
C PHE A 4 20.74 3.36 -2.98
N SER A 5 22.07 3.46 -3.15
CA SER A 5 22.93 4.36 -2.37
C SER A 5 22.63 5.85 -2.59
N GLN A 6 22.04 6.19 -3.74
CA GLN A 6 21.60 7.56 -4.04
C GLN A 6 20.25 7.92 -3.39
N TYR A 7 19.51 6.93 -2.91
CA TYR A 7 18.18 7.12 -2.33
C TYR A 7 18.23 7.02 -0.81
N LYS A 8 17.39 7.83 -0.15
CA LYS A 8 17.22 7.80 1.31
C LYS A 8 15.86 7.20 1.64
N CYS A 9 15.81 6.52 2.77
CA CYS A 9 14.58 6.01 3.36
C CYS A 9 13.63 7.18 3.64
N GLU A 10 12.41 7.11 3.10
CA GLU A 10 11.37 8.13 3.28
C GLU A 10 10.94 8.30 4.76
N PHE A 11 11.24 7.34 5.64
CA PHE A 11 10.77 7.34 7.03
C PHE A 11 11.81 7.68 8.09
N CYS A 12 13.09 7.37 7.84
CA CYS A 12 14.16 7.60 8.82
C CYS A 12 15.36 8.37 8.24
N GLY A 13 15.41 8.59 6.92
CA GLY A 13 16.49 9.32 6.26
C GLY A 13 17.82 8.57 6.11
N LYS A 14 17.92 7.32 6.60
CA LYS A 14 19.08 6.44 6.33
C LYS A 14 19.16 6.08 4.85
N THR A 15 20.27 5.49 4.41
CA THR A 15 20.42 4.95 3.06
C THR A 15 19.33 3.93 2.75
N CYS A 16 18.72 4.05 1.58
CA CYS A 16 17.76 3.08 1.08
C CYS A 16 18.47 1.76 0.79
N THR A 17 17.83 0.64 1.15
CA THR A 17 18.32 -0.71 0.83
C THR A 17 17.33 -1.46 -0.05
N GLN A 18 16.05 -1.07 -0.01
CA GLN A 18 14.96 -1.77 -0.70
C GLN A 18 13.81 -0.82 -1.06
N VAL A 19 13.03 -1.24 -2.06
CA VAL A 19 11.77 -0.57 -2.43
C VAL A 19 10.62 -1.53 -2.12
N VAL A 20 9.74 -1.14 -1.20
CA VAL A 20 8.52 -1.90 -0.87
C VAL A 20 7.31 -0.99 -0.93
N PHE A 21 6.19 -1.53 -1.43
CA PHE A 21 4.94 -0.79 -1.58
C PHE A 21 5.09 0.55 -2.33
N ALA A 22 5.98 0.58 -3.34
CA ALA A 22 6.38 1.78 -4.08
C ALA A 22 6.95 2.91 -3.20
N ALA A 23 7.62 2.59 -2.10
CA ALA A 23 8.37 3.51 -1.25
C ALA A 23 9.83 3.05 -1.08
N PHE A 24 10.75 4.01 -1.00
CA PHE A 24 12.17 3.77 -0.72
C PHE A 24 12.38 3.64 0.79
N VAL A 25 12.95 2.52 1.22
CA VAL A 25 13.05 2.16 2.63
C VAL A 25 14.39 1.51 2.96
N CYS A 26 14.82 1.68 4.20
CA CYS A 26 15.94 0.94 4.76
C CYS A 26 15.46 -0.43 5.30
N ASP A 27 16.41 -1.25 5.73
CA ASP A 27 16.19 -2.61 6.27
C ASP A 27 15.51 -2.62 7.66
N ASP A 28 15.28 -1.45 8.27
CA ASP A 28 14.60 -1.36 9.56
C ASP A 28 13.12 -1.80 9.42
N PRO A 29 12.66 -2.80 10.20
CA PRO A 29 11.28 -3.31 10.10
C PRO A 29 10.25 -2.24 10.43
N ALA A 30 10.57 -1.32 11.34
CA ALA A 30 9.72 -0.17 11.67
C ALA A 30 9.48 0.75 10.46
N CYS A 31 10.43 0.88 9.54
CA CYS A 31 10.26 1.68 8.33
C CYS A 31 9.42 0.93 7.28
N VAL A 32 9.59 -0.40 7.19
CA VAL A 32 8.76 -1.27 6.33
C VAL A 32 7.29 -1.24 6.78
N GLU A 33 7.02 -1.31 8.09
CA GLU A 33 5.65 -1.20 8.63
C GLU A 33 5.05 0.19 8.39
N LYS A 34 5.85 1.26 8.49
CA LYS A 34 5.40 2.62 8.12
C LYS A 34 5.09 2.71 6.62
N ALA A 35 5.91 2.11 5.77
CA ALA A 35 5.65 2.01 4.33
C ALA A 35 4.35 1.25 4.05
N TYR A 36 4.14 0.12 4.72
CA TYR A 36 2.90 -0.66 4.64
C TYR A 36 1.69 0.18 5.05
N ASN A 37 1.78 0.91 6.17
CA ASN A 37 0.69 1.72 6.66
C ASN A 37 0.39 2.94 5.79
N ALA A 38 1.43 3.63 5.32
CA ALA A 38 1.33 4.84 4.49
C ALA A 38 0.86 4.55 3.07
N ARG A 39 1.36 3.47 2.46
CA ARG A 39 1.05 3.10 1.06
C ARG A 39 -0.07 2.08 0.96
N GLY A 40 -0.40 1.40 2.07
CA GLY A 40 -1.50 0.44 2.21
C GLY A 40 -1.16 -1.02 1.87
N GLY A 41 0.12 -1.37 1.85
CA GLY A 41 0.57 -2.75 1.58
C GLY A 41 0.41 -3.16 0.11
N PRO A 42 0.46 -4.47 -0.21
CA PRO A 42 0.37 -4.95 -1.58
C PRO A 42 -1.02 -4.68 -2.21
N GLY A 43 -2.04 -4.38 -1.40
CA GLY A 43 -3.37 -3.91 -1.83
C GLY A 43 -3.59 -2.41 -1.64
N GLY A 44 -2.55 -1.62 -1.41
CA GLY A 44 -2.65 -0.28 -0.85
C GLY A 44 -3.33 0.79 -1.69
N HIS A 45 -3.50 0.54 -2.98
CA HIS A 45 -4.44 1.27 -3.84
C HIS A 45 -5.89 1.25 -3.33
N MET A 46 -6.25 0.36 -2.41
CA MET A 46 -7.60 0.26 -1.82
C MET A 46 -7.82 1.19 -0.62
N LYS A 47 -6.78 1.68 0.08
CA LYS A 47 -6.96 2.53 1.29
C LYS A 47 -7.55 3.91 0.97
N ARG A 48 -7.44 4.37 -0.28
CA ARG A 48 -8.06 5.60 -0.80
C ARG A 48 -9.35 5.35 -1.60
N ARG A 49 -9.87 4.12 -1.69
CA ARG A 49 -11.27 3.96 -2.03
C ARG A 49 -12.04 4.41 -0.79
N ALA A 50 -12.53 5.65 -0.86
CA ALA A 50 -13.53 6.20 0.05
C ALA A 50 -14.60 5.15 0.37
N PRO A 51 -15.23 5.19 1.56
CA PRO A 51 -16.34 4.31 1.86
C PRO A 51 -17.32 4.39 0.70
N ILE A 52 -17.68 3.22 0.17
CA ILE A 52 -18.77 3.08 -0.80
C ILE A 52 -19.95 3.73 -0.09
N THR A 53 -20.25 4.99 -0.41
CA THR A 53 -21.57 5.54 -0.13
C THR A 53 -22.48 4.59 -0.90
N PRO A 54 -23.40 3.87 -0.23
CA PRO A 54 -24.28 2.98 -0.95
C PRO A 54 -25.11 3.86 -1.87
N VAL A 55 -24.75 3.89 -3.16
CA VAL A 55 -25.69 4.29 -4.19
C VAL A 55 -26.74 3.18 -4.11
N VAL A 56 -27.88 3.50 -3.49
CA VAL A 56 -29.10 2.70 -3.58
C VAL A 56 -29.44 2.60 -5.07
N VAL A 57 -28.88 1.60 -5.73
CA VAL A 57 -29.43 1.06 -6.97
C VAL A 57 -30.38 -0.02 -6.54
N GLU A 58 -31.63 0.38 -6.31
CA GLU A 58 -32.72 -0.57 -6.38
C GLU A 58 -32.62 -1.30 -7.73
N ALA A 59 -32.69 -2.63 -7.66
CA ALA A 59 -32.79 -3.57 -8.77
C ALA A 59 -31.54 -3.78 -9.63
N ALA A 60 -30.73 -4.79 -9.27
CA ALA A 60 -30.24 -5.78 -10.23
C ALA A 60 -29.90 -7.09 -9.51
N GLU A 61 -30.79 -8.06 -9.70
CA GLU A 61 -30.76 -9.42 -9.18
C GLU A 61 -29.53 -10.26 -9.58
N LYS A 62 -29.11 -11.09 -8.62
CA LYS A 62 -28.65 -12.51 -8.73
C LYS A 62 -27.20 -12.86 -9.09
N ALA A 63 -26.83 -14.00 -8.47
CA ALA A 63 -25.73 -14.96 -8.71
C ALA A 63 -24.40 -14.69 -7.97
N GLU A 64 -23.75 -15.62 -7.27
CA GLU A 64 -24.06 -17.00 -6.87
C GLU A 64 -22.97 -17.48 -5.86
N LYS A 65 -23.41 -18.19 -4.81
CA LYS A 65 -22.79 -19.25 -3.95
C LYS A 65 -21.31 -19.16 -3.50
N LYS A 66 -21.10 -19.49 -2.21
CA LYS A 66 -20.50 -20.79 -1.83
C LYS A 66 -20.73 -21.11 -0.33
N GLU A 67 -21.45 -22.21 -0.10
CA GLU A 67 -21.56 -22.95 1.16
C GLU A 67 -20.25 -23.67 1.51
#